data_AF-A0A969ERU7-F1
#
_entry.id   AF-A0A969ERU7-F1
#
_cell.length_a   1.000
_cell.length_b   1.000
_cell.length_c   1.000
_cell.angle_alpha   90.00
_cell.angle_beta   90.00
_cell.angle_gamma   90.00
#
_symmetry.space_group_name_H-M   'P 1'
#
loop_
_entity.id
_entity.type
_entity.pdbx_description
1 polymer ?
#
loop_
_entity_poly.entity_id
_entity_poly.type
_entity_poly.pdbx_seq_one_letter_code
_entity_poly.pdbx_strand_id
1 'polypeptide(L)'
;MTSHIRTAASLRALAEHPPRVHCITNLAASSYTANLLLAVGAIPSLSLSTEELASFVGRANSLCINLGTLDEQRRQAIAVALDTAKTYAKPWVLDPVLVDVSSARCRYAQTLLKHGPTIIRGNRAEIQALAEREDQAAEQLALAFNAVVAQTGSVD
;
A
#
# COMPACT_ATOMS: atom_id res chain seq x y z
N MET A 1 8.97 -18.06 19.03
CA MET A 1 8.80 -16.70 19.63
C MET A 1 7.33 -16.34 19.62
N THR A 2 6.76 -15.96 20.76
CA THR A 2 5.34 -15.60 20.89
C THR A 2 5.03 -14.31 20.12
N SER A 3 3.79 -14.15 19.65
CA SER A 3 3.32 -13.00 18.85
C SER A 3 3.70 -11.64 19.45
N HIS A 4 3.47 -11.47 20.75
CA HIS A 4 3.72 -10.21 21.47
C HIS A 4 5.19 -9.77 21.49
N ILE A 5 6.14 -10.71 21.53
CA ILE A 5 7.57 -10.39 21.51
C ILE A 5 7.97 -9.81 20.14
N ARG A 6 7.40 -10.32 19.04
CA ARG A 6 7.65 -9.79 17.69
C ARG A 6 7.07 -8.38 17.54
N THR A 7 5.85 -8.16 18.02
CA THR A 7 5.24 -6.82 17.98
C THR A 7 6.07 -5.80 18.75
N ALA A 8 6.51 -6.14 19.98
CA ALA A 8 7.35 -5.25 20.77
C ALA A 8 8.69 -4.94 20.09
N ALA A 9 9.32 -5.95 19.47
CA ALA A 9 10.55 -5.76 18.70
C ALA A 9 10.34 -4.85 17.48
N SER A 10 9.25 -5.02 16.72
CA SER A 10 8.93 -4.16 15.58
C SER A 10 8.67 -2.72 15.99
N LEU A 11 7.93 -2.50 17.08
CA LEU A 11 7.68 -1.16 17.62
C LEU A 11 8.97 -0.47 18.07
N ARG A 12 9.88 -1.22 18.73
CA ARG A 12 11.20 -0.70 19.10
C ARG A 12 12.01 -0.32 17.86
N ALA A 13 12.01 -1.17 16.83
CA ALA A 13 12.72 -0.88 15.58
C ALA A 13 12.19 0.38 14.87
N LEU A 14 10.87 0.61 14.88
CA LEU A 14 10.27 1.85 14.35
C LEU A 14 10.74 3.09 15.13
N ALA A 15 10.85 3.00 16.45
CA ALA A 15 11.31 4.10 17.30
C ALA A 15 12.81 4.41 17.12
N GLU A 16 13.66 3.38 16.97
CA GLU A 16 15.10 3.52 16.77
C GLU A 16 15.45 3.96 15.34
N HIS A 17 14.67 3.54 14.36
CA HIS A 17 14.86 3.86 12.95
C HIS A 17 13.57 4.34 12.28
N PRO A 18 13.17 5.60 12.52
CA PRO A 18 11.96 6.21 11.96
C PRO A 18 11.88 6.07 10.43
N PRO A 19 10.99 5.23 9.87
CA PRO A 19 10.91 5.07 8.43
C PRO A 19 10.18 6.26 7.81
N ARG A 20 10.68 6.73 6.66
CA ARG A 20 9.97 7.67 5.80
C ARG A 20 8.97 6.91 4.93
N VAL A 21 7.69 7.25 5.04
CA VAL A 21 6.64 6.60 4.26
C VAL A 21 6.01 7.64 3.33
N HIS A 22 6.07 7.41 2.03
CA HIS A 22 5.32 8.21 1.08
C HIS A 22 3.94 7.60 0.85
N CYS A 23 2.88 8.41 0.95
CA CYS A 23 1.50 7.95 0.86
C CYS A 23 0.77 8.67 -0.26
N ILE A 24 0.31 7.92 -1.26
CA ILE A 24 -0.69 8.37 -2.23
C ILE A 24 -2.04 7.81 -1.78
N THR A 25 -2.74 8.58 -0.94
CA THR A 25 -4.04 8.19 -0.37
C THR A 25 -5.15 9.15 -0.78
N ASN A 26 -6.38 8.83 -0.38
CA ASN A 26 -7.55 9.68 -0.61
C ASN A 26 -7.59 10.83 0.39
N LEU A 27 -8.20 11.95 -0.01
CA LEU A 27 -8.24 13.17 0.79
C LEU A 27 -8.91 12.95 2.17
N ALA A 28 -9.93 12.10 2.24
CA ALA A 28 -10.63 11.79 3.48
C ALA A 28 -9.74 11.04 4.50
N ALA A 29 -8.79 10.24 4.02
CA ALA A 29 -7.86 9.48 4.85
C ALA A 29 -6.50 10.15 5.05
N SER A 30 -6.15 11.20 4.31
CA SER A 30 -4.80 11.81 4.33
C SER A 30 -4.35 12.24 5.72
N SER A 31 -5.14 13.06 6.43
CA SER A 31 -4.77 13.55 7.76
C SER A 31 -4.69 12.41 8.78
N TYR A 32 -5.60 11.45 8.70
CA TYR A 32 -5.62 10.29 9.59
C TYR A 32 -4.38 9.40 9.35
N THR A 33 -4.04 9.15 8.09
CA THR A 33 -2.86 8.38 7.68
C THR A 33 -1.58 9.03 8.20
N ALA A 34 -1.43 10.35 8.03
CA ALA A 34 -0.28 11.09 8.50
C ALA A 34 -0.13 11.00 10.02
N ASN A 35 -1.22 11.20 10.76
CA ASN A 35 -1.21 11.15 12.22
C ASN A 35 -0.93 9.74 12.76
N LEU A 36 -1.46 8.69 12.13
CA LEU A 36 -1.15 7.31 12.51
C LEU A 36 0.32 6.98 12.31
N LEU A 37 0.90 7.38 11.17
CA LEU A 37 2.33 7.19 10.90
C LEU A 37 3.19 7.91 11.93
N LEU A 38 2.86 9.16 12.26
CA LEU A 38 3.55 9.92 13.31
C LEU A 38 3.42 9.25 14.69
N ALA A 39 2.22 8.74 15.03
CA ALA A 39 1.96 8.09 16.31
C ALA A 39 2.80 6.80 16.50
N VAL A 40 3.15 6.11 15.41
CA VAL A 40 4.04 4.93 15.45
C VAL A 40 5.52 5.28 15.23
N GLY A 41 5.88 6.57 15.21
CA GLY A 41 7.26 7.04 15.06
C GLY A 41 7.77 7.11 13.62
N ALA A 42 6.91 6.92 12.61
CA ALA A 42 7.27 7.07 11.20
C ALA A 42 7.18 8.54 10.75
N ILE A 43 7.75 8.82 9.58
CA ILE A 43 7.80 10.17 8.98
C ILE A 43 6.98 10.15 7.68
N PRO A 44 5.74 10.69 7.67
CA PRO A 44 4.89 10.67 6.48
C PRO A 44 5.28 11.75 5.45
N SER A 45 5.01 11.48 4.17
CA SER A 45 4.94 12.49 3.11
C SER A 45 3.77 12.15 2.17
N LEU A 46 3.03 13.16 1.71
CA LEU A 46 1.75 12.96 0.97
C LEU A 46 1.65 13.78 -0.32
N SER A 47 2.76 14.27 -0.87
CA SER A 47 2.74 15.06 -2.11
C SER A 47 2.21 14.24 -3.28
N LEU A 48 1.45 14.89 -4.16
CA LEU A 48 0.97 14.35 -5.44
C LEU A 48 1.58 15.07 -6.64
N SER A 49 2.42 16.09 -6.41
CA SER A 49 3.03 16.86 -7.49
C SER A 49 4.07 16.01 -8.20
N THR A 50 3.81 15.68 -9.46
CA THR A 50 4.69 14.84 -10.29
C THR A 50 6.08 15.44 -10.48
N GLU A 51 6.23 16.76 -10.35
CA GLU A 51 7.51 17.49 -10.45
C GLU A 51 8.49 17.12 -9.32
N GLU A 52 7.98 16.83 -8.12
CA GLU A 52 8.80 16.51 -6.94
C GLU A 52 8.65 15.07 -6.47
N LEU A 53 7.66 14.33 -7.01
CA LEU A 53 7.27 13.01 -6.51
C LEU A 53 8.43 12.01 -6.51
N ALA A 54 9.26 12.02 -7.55
CA ALA A 54 10.43 11.17 -7.64
C ALA A 54 11.44 11.43 -6.50
N SER A 55 11.61 12.68 -6.08
CA SER A 55 12.48 13.06 -4.96
C SER A 55 11.93 12.54 -3.63
N PHE A 56 10.62 12.63 -3.42
CA PHE A 56 9.97 12.12 -2.21
C PHE A 56 10.03 10.59 -2.14
N VAL A 57 9.63 9.90 -3.20
CA VAL A 57 9.61 8.43 -3.24
C VAL A 57 11.04 7.86 -3.18
N GLY A 58 12.00 8.47 -3.88
CA GLY A 58 13.41 8.04 -3.85
C GLY A 58 14.03 8.12 -2.45
N ARG A 59 13.63 9.12 -1.66
CA ARG A 59 14.07 9.30 -0.26
C ARG A 59 13.24 8.52 0.76
N ALA A 60 12.07 8.03 0.39
CA ALA A 60 11.23 7.23 1.27
C ALA A 60 11.86 5.84 1.52
N ASN A 61 11.52 5.23 2.65
CA ASN A 61 11.81 3.83 2.92
C ASN A 61 10.75 2.91 2.31
N SER A 62 9.51 3.39 2.17
CA SER A 62 8.41 2.65 1.55
C SER A 62 7.35 3.57 0.95
N LEU A 63 6.51 2.99 0.08
CA LEU A 63 5.39 3.65 -0.57
C LEU A 63 4.06 2.98 -0.19
N CYS A 64 3.01 3.77 0.03
CA CYS A 64 1.65 3.29 0.26
C CYS A 64 0.71 3.90 -0.78
N ILE A 65 0.03 3.06 -1.57
CA ILE A 65 -0.92 3.47 -2.60
C ILE A 65 -2.31 2.96 -2.23
N ASN A 66 -3.23 3.88 -2.01
CA ASN A 66 -4.65 3.59 -1.75
C ASN A 66 -5.51 4.04 -2.94
N LEU A 67 -6.42 3.18 -3.41
CA LEU A 67 -7.25 3.46 -4.59
C LEU A 67 -8.61 4.11 -4.29
N GLY A 68 -8.86 4.47 -3.04
CA GLY A 68 -10.03 5.24 -2.64
C GLY A 68 -10.04 6.59 -3.36
N THR A 69 -11.23 7.07 -3.77
CA THR A 69 -11.42 8.34 -4.53
C THR A 69 -10.37 8.56 -5.64
N LEU A 70 -10.12 7.54 -6.47
CA LEU A 70 -9.14 7.60 -7.56
C LEU A 70 -9.59 8.53 -8.69
N ASP A 71 -8.75 9.50 -9.02
CA ASP A 71 -8.90 10.46 -10.12
C ASP A 71 -7.66 10.40 -11.06
N GLU A 72 -7.68 11.23 -12.10
CA GLU A 72 -6.62 11.24 -13.11
C GLU A 72 -5.28 11.77 -12.56
N GLN A 73 -5.30 12.82 -11.74
CA GLN A 73 -4.09 13.37 -11.13
C GLN A 73 -3.37 12.31 -10.28
N ARG A 74 -4.13 11.55 -9.48
CA ARG A 74 -3.59 10.48 -8.65
C ARG A 74 -3.09 9.30 -9.47
N ARG A 75 -3.70 8.98 -10.61
CA ARG A 75 -3.16 7.95 -11.53
C ARG A 75 -1.80 8.36 -12.10
N GLN A 76 -1.64 9.62 -12.47
CA GLN A 76 -0.37 10.15 -12.96
C GLN A 76 0.71 10.13 -11.87
N ALA A 77 0.35 10.53 -10.64
CA ALA A 77 1.24 10.43 -9.49
C ALA A 77 1.64 8.97 -9.20
N ILE A 78 0.69 8.03 -9.21
CA ILE A 78 0.97 6.60 -9.00
C ILE A 78 1.96 6.07 -10.04
N ALA A 79 1.83 6.45 -11.32
CA ALA A 79 2.75 6.02 -12.37
C ALA A 79 4.20 6.46 -12.06
N VAL A 80 4.41 7.76 -11.79
CA VAL A 80 5.73 8.30 -11.44
C VAL A 80 6.29 7.67 -10.15
N ALA A 81 5.42 7.46 -9.15
CA ALA A 81 5.82 6.84 -7.89
C ALA A 81 6.24 5.39 -8.06
N LEU A 82 5.54 4.60 -8.89
CA LEU A 82 5.91 3.21 -9.15
C LEU A 82 7.19 3.07 -9.96
N ASP A 83 7.40 3.92 -10.96
CA ASP A 83 8.66 3.94 -11.72
C ASP A 83 9.84 4.29 -10.82
N THR A 84 9.64 5.26 -9.92
CA THR A 84 10.65 5.63 -8.91
C THR A 84 10.87 4.50 -7.89
N ALA A 85 9.80 3.90 -7.37
CA ALA A 85 9.88 2.80 -6.42
C ALA A 85 10.64 1.61 -7.00
N LYS A 86 10.39 1.27 -8.28
CA LYS A 86 11.13 0.24 -9.01
C LYS A 86 12.62 0.59 -9.12
N THR A 87 12.94 1.82 -9.51
CA THR A 87 14.33 2.30 -9.68
C THR A 87 15.14 2.20 -8.39
N TYR A 88 14.54 2.56 -7.25
CA TYR A 88 15.21 2.55 -5.95
C TYR A 88 14.90 1.32 -5.10
N ALA A 89 14.29 0.28 -5.68
CA ALA A 89 13.86 -0.95 -5.01
C ALA A 89 13.08 -0.70 -3.70
N LYS A 90 12.15 0.26 -3.72
CA LYS A 90 11.30 0.58 -2.56
C LYS A 90 10.19 -0.45 -2.42
N PRO A 91 10.01 -1.07 -1.24
CA PRO A 91 8.82 -1.86 -0.98
C PRO A 91 7.59 -0.96 -0.98
N TRP A 92 6.46 -1.50 -1.45
CA TRP A 92 5.22 -0.73 -1.51
C TRP A 92 3.97 -1.55 -1.22
N VAL A 93 2.96 -0.86 -0.70
CA VAL A 93 1.66 -1.43 -0.31
C VAL A 93 0.59 -1.00 -1.31
N LEU A 94 -0.19 -1.96 -1.79
CA LEU A 94 -1.44 -1.72 -2.51
C LEU A 94 -2.63 -1.88 -1.58
N ASP A 95 -3.44 -0.84 -1.46
CA ASP A 95 -4.74 -0.82 -0.78
C ASP A 95 -5.85 -0.54 -1.82
N PRO A 96 -6.49 -1.60 -2.38
CA PRO A 96 -7.37 -1.51 -3.54
C PRO A 96 -8.81 -1.15 -3.13
N VAL A 97 -8.99 -0.06 -2.38
CA VAL A 97 -10.30 0.33 -1.84
C VAL A 97 -11.42 0.36 -2.88
N LEU A 98 -12.48 -0.40 -2.61
CA LEU A 98 -13.70 -0.53 -3.43
C LEU A 98 -13.48 -1.09 -4.85
N VAL A 99 -12.52 -1.98 -5.03
CA VAL A 99 -12.37 -2.74 -6.29
C VAL A 99 -13.50 -3.74 -6.53
N ASP A 100 -14.12 -4.25 -5.47
CA ASP A 100 -15.32 -5.09 -5.51
C ASP A 100 -16.54 -4.34 -6.05
N VAL A 101 -16.61 -3.02 -5.81
CA VAL A 101 -17.71 -2.17 -6.29
C VAL A 101 -17.42 -1.57 -7.67
N SER A 102 -16.19 -1.13 -7.93
CA SER A 102 -15.84 -0.42 -9.17
C SER A 102 -14.98 -1.26 -10.11
N SER A 103 -15.58 -1.74 -11.21
CA SER A 103 -14.85 -2.49 -12.24
C SER A 103 -13.67 -1.72 -12.83
N ALA A 104 -13.76 -0.39 -12.91
CA ALA A 104 -12.67 0.47 -13.37
C ALA A 104 -11.50 0.52 -12.37
N ARG A 105 -11.78 0.52 -11.05
CA ARG A 105 -10.72 0.39 -10.05
C ARG A 105 -10.13 -1.01 -10.05
N CYS A 106 -10.95 -2.05 -10.16
CA CYS A 106 -10.48 -3.43 -10.23
C CYS A 106 -9.48 -3.63 -11.38
N ARG A 107 -9.85 -3.22 -12.60
CA ARG A 107 -8.94 -3.29 -13.76
C ARG A 107 -7.63 -2.55 -13.52
N TYR A 108 -7.68 -1.37 -12.90
CA TYR A 108 -6.46 -0.63 -12.58
C TYR A 108 -5.62 -1.29 -11.49
N ALA A 109 -6.25 -1.78 -10.41
CA ALA A 109 -5.55 -2.55 -9.38
C ALA A 109 -4.85 -3.77 -9.98
N GLN A 110 -5.50 -4.49 -10.91
CA GLN A 110 -4.89 -5.59 -11.65
C GLN A 110 -3.68 -5.16 -12.50
N THR A 111 -3.65 -3.94 -13.05
CA THR A 111 -2.43 -3.42 -13.68
C THR A 111 -1.35 -3.15 -12.63
N LEU A 112 -1.70 -2.57 -11.48
CA LEU A 112 -0.76 -2.28 -10.40
C LEU A 112 -0.15 -3.54 -9.77
N LEU A 113 -0.90 -4.64 -9.66
CA LEU A 113 -0.38 -5.93 -9.18
C LEU A 113 0.83 -6.41 -10.00
N LYS A 114 0.85 -6.14 -11.32
CA LYS A 114 1.97 -6.48 -12.20
C LYS A 114 3.24 -5.67 -11.92
N HIS A 115 3.16 -4.58 -11.16
CA HIS A 115 4.31 -3.82 -10.68
C HIS A 115 4.93 -4.40 -9.39
N GLY A 116 4.41 -5.52 -8.88
CA GLY A 116 4.99 -6.26 -7.76
C GLY A 116 4.89 -5.53 -6.42
N PRO A 117 3.67 -5.30 -5.87
CA PRO A 117 3.52 -4.82 -4.50
C PRO A 117 4.13 -5.82 -3.52
N THR A 118 4.80 -5.29 -2.49
CA THR A 118 5.31 -6.12 -1.39
C THR A 118 4.16 -6.61 -0.50
N ILE A 119 3.15 -5.77 -0.32
CA ILE A 119 1.96 -6.07 0.47
C ILE A 119 0.71 -5.69 -0.31
N ILE A 120 -0.29 -6.58 -0.32
CA ILE A 120 -1.65 -6.30 -0.77
C ILE A 120 -2.53 -6.31 0.48
N ARG A 121 -3.14 -5.18 0.82
CA ARG A 121 -4.02 -5.04 1.98
C ARG A 121 -5.44 -4.81 1.47
N GLY A 122 -6.40 -5.62 1.91
CA GLY A 122 -7.80 -5.41 1.56
C GLY A 122 -8.73 -6.23 2.44
N ASN A 123 -10.02 -5.89 2.43
CA ASN A 123 -11.02 -6.76 3.06
C ASN A 123 -11.29 -8.00 2.19
N ARG A 124 -12.05 -8.97 2.72
CA ARG A 124 -12.36 -10.22 2.01
C ARG A 124 -12.97 -9.98 0.62
N ALA A 125 -13.92 -9.05 0.48
CA ALA A 125 -14.57 -8.77 -0.80
C ALA A 125 -13.59 -8.16 -1.81
N GLU A 126 -12.73 -7.24 -1.38
CA GLU A 126 -11.71 -6.62 -2.22
C GLU A 126 -10.64 -7.62 -2.68
N ILE A 127 -10.17 -8.51 -1.79
CA ILE A 127 -9.23 -9.58 -2.13
C ILE A 127 -9.87 -10.56 -3.12
N GLN A 128 -11.11 -10.99 -2.88
CA GLN A 128 -11.84 -11.86 -3.80
C GLN A 128 -12.04 -11.22 -5.18
N ALA A 129 -12.33 -9.92 -5.24
CA ALA A 129 -12.50 -9.21 -6.51
C ALA A 129 -11.21 -9.10 -7.35
N LEU A 130 -10.03 -9.27 -6.74
CA LEU A 130 -8.74 -9.26 -7.43
C LEU A 130 -8.23 -10.66 -7.79
N ALA A 131 -8.73 -11.70 -7.12
CA ALA A 131 -8.38 -13.08 -7.39
C ALA A 131 -9.15 -13.62 -8.61
N GLU A 132 -8.57 -14.62 -9.30
CA GLU A 132 -9.27 -15.29 -10.41
C GLU A 132 -10.27 -16.33 -9.88
N ARG A 133 -10.04 -16.82 -8.65
CA ARG A 133 -10.86 -17.81 -7.97
C ARG A 133 -11.28 -17.29 -6.60
N GLU A 134 -12.55 -17.52 -6.25
CA GLU A 134 -13.08 -17.09 -4.95
C GLU A 134 -12.55 -17.94 -3.79
N ASP A 135 -12.22 -19.21 -4.05
CA ASP A 135 -11.63 -20.11 -3.06
C ASP A 135 -10.15 -19.78 -2.88
N GLN A 136 -9.73 -19.58 -1.62
CA GLN A 136 -8.34 -19.29 -1.26
C GLN A 136 -7.76 -18.03 -1.94
N ALA A 137 -8.60 -17.03 -2.25
CA ALA A 137 -8.21 -15.79 -2.95
C ALA A 137 -6.93 -15.12 -2.41
N ALA A 138 -6.76 -15.02 -1.09
CA ALA A 138 -5.58 -14.43 -0.47
C ALA A 138 -4.30 -15.24 -0.72
N GLU A 139 -4.37 -16.57 -0.62
CA GLU A 139 -3.23 -17.47 -0.91
C GLU A 139 -2.88 -17.43 -2.39
N GLN A 140 -3.89 -17.41 -3.27
CA GLN A 140 -3.70 -17.27 -4.71
C GLN A 140 -2.94 -15.98 -5.04
N LEU A 141 -3.40 -14.83 -4.54
CA LEU A 141 -2.74 -13.54 -4.78
C LEU A 141 -1.30 -13.52 -4.23
N ALA A 142 -1.09 -14.08 -3.03
CA ALA A 142 0.23 -14.14 -2.41
C ALA A 142 1.23 -14.93 -3.28
N LEU A 143 0.82 -16.10 -3.77
CA LEU A 143 1.64 -16.94 -4.63
C LEU A 143 1.84 -16.33 -6.03
N ALA A 144 0.79 -15.80 -6.63
CA ALA A 144 0.83 -15.25 -7.99
C ALA A 144 1.72 -14.01 -8.11
N PHE A 145 1.74 -13.16 -7.07
CA PHE A 145 2.47 -11.89 -7.10
C PHE A 145 3.70 -11.87 -6.18
N ASN A 146 4.02 -12.99 -5.51
CA ASN A 146 5.08 -13.09 -4.51
C ASN A 146 4.98 -11.95 -3.47
N ALA A 147 3.77 -11.75 -2.95
CA ALA A 147 3.41 -10.66 -2.06
C ALA A 147 2.85 -11.18 -0.74
N VAL A 148 2.94 -10.39 0.31
CA VAL A 148 2.19 -10.66 1.55
C VAL A 148 0.76 -10.13 1.36
N VAL A 149 -0.24 -10.98 1.57
CA VAL A 149 -1.65 -10.56 1.52
C VAL A 149 -2.16 -10.38 2.95
N ALA A 150 -2.48 -9.15 3.32
CA ALA A 150 -3.09 -8.81 4.60
C ALA A 150 -4.61 -8.66 4.40
N GLN A 151 -5.34 -9.75 4.62
CA GLN A 151 -6.80 -9.77 4.50
C GLN A 151 -7.46 -9.40 5.81
N THR A 152 -8.17 -8.28 5.86
CA THR A 152 -8.81 -7.83 7.11
C THR A 152 -10.17 -8.50 7.35
N GLY A 153 -10.48 -8.83 8.61
CA GLY A 153 -11.74 -9.48 9.01
C GLY A 153 -11.99 -9.52 10.52
N SER A 154 -12.80 -10.47 10.99
CA SER A 154 -12.95 -10.74 12.45
C SER A 154 -11.69 -11.36 13.06
N VAL A 155 -10.85 -11.94 12.20
CA VAL A 155 -9.48 -12.34 12.44
C VAL A 155 -8.67 -11.84 11.25
N ASP A 156 -7.52 -11.22 11.53
CA ASP A 156 -6.53 -10.82 10.52
C ASP A 156 -5.50 -11.94 10.31
#